data_AF-A0A2A2HBQ1-F1
#
_entry.id   AF-A0A2A2HBQ1-F1
#
_cell.length_a   1.000
_cell.length_b   1.000
_cell.length_c   1.000
_cell.angle_alpha   90.00
_cell.angle_beta   90.00
_cell.angle_gamma   90.00
#
_symmetry.space_group_name_H-M   'P 1'
#
loop_
_entity.id
_entity.type
_entity.pdbx_description
1 polymer ?
#
loop_
_entity_poly.entity_id
_entity_poly.type
_entity_poly.pdbx_seq_one_letter_code
_entity_poly.pdbx_strand_id
1 'polypeptide(L)'
;MRIFKNKGEFTKFQILAKIAQQEPHLKQKDIADELGITVQAVSENIKALVKEGYVETGSSNFRYKITKYGIDKVKTEAINLKSYSDMVLTTMNGYKSIWPAIAAEDLHQGEQVWLNMEDGILYADLEDKSNAYAEVFSDVCEGEDVTLINLGGEIDIVPKDVVIVKIPPIAEGGSRACDMDKIEEIYAQEFDRIGVLGTSARAITNHLNVYPDFEFATAEATASAAEKGLRVLVFAVGKMTNRVTSRLEEKGIIYCIEDVKKV
;
A
#
# COMPACT_ATOMS: atom_id res chain seq x y z
N MET A 1 3.97 2.36 16.24
CA MET A 1 2.60 2.82 16.57
C MET A 1 2.40 2.92 18.08
N ARG A 2 2.69 4.08 18.68
CA ARG A 2 2.59 4.30 20.14
C ARG A 2 1.19 4.75 20.59
N ILE A 3 0.43 5.44 19.73
CA ILE A 3 -0.84 6.08 20.09
C ILE A 3 -1.91 5.06 20.52
N PHE A 4 -2.03 3.92 19.83
CA PHE A 4 -2.98 2.87 20.22
C PHE A 4 -2.53 2.06 21.44
N LYS A 5 -1.24 2.07 21.75
CA LYS A 5 -0.68 1.35 22.90
C LYS A 5 -0.74 2.18 24.19
N ASN A 6 -0.90 3.49 24.09
CA ASN A 6 -0.91 4.40 25.24
C ASN A 6 -2.10 5.37 25.17
N LYS A 7 -3.11 5.14 26.03
CA LYS A 7 -4.30 5.98 26.16
C LYS A 7 -3.96 7.47 26.30
N GLY A 8 -2.89 7.82 27.00
CA GLY A 8 -2.48 9.21 27.19
C GLY A 8 -2.03 9.90 25.90
N GLU A 9 -1.31 9.20 25.03
CA GLU A 9 -0.86 9.76 23.75
C GLU A 9 -2.02 9.96 22.77
N PHE A 10 -3.03 9.08 22.81
CA PHE A 10 -4.24 9.26 22.01
C PHE A 10 -5.06 10.47 22.46
N THR A 11 -5.25 10.66 23.77
CA THR A 11 -5.90 11.87 24.31
C THR A 11 -5.16 13.14 23.91
N LYS A 12 -3.81 13.16 23.98
CA LYS A 12 -3.02 14.31 23.50
C LYS A 12 -3.27 14.61 22.02
N PHE A 13 -3.29 13.58 21.17
CA PHE A 13 -3.57 13.74 19.74
C PHE A 13 -4.96 14.33 19.49
N GLN A 14 -5.99 13.84 20.18
CA GLN A 14 -7.36 14.36 20.04
C GLN A 14 -7.46 15.83 20.47
N ILE A 15 -6.82 16.21 21.57
CA ILE A 15 -6.75 17.60 22.03
C ILE A 15 -6.00 18.47 21.01
N LEU A 16 -4.86 18.00 20.50
CA LEU A 16 -4.06 18.72 19.52
C LEU A 16 -4.83 18.90 18.19
N ALA A 17 -5.56 17.88 17.74
CA ALA A 17 -6.42 17.94 16.56
C ALA A 17 -7.56 18.95 16.73
N LYS A 18 -8.15 19.04 17.93
CA LYS A 18 -9.18 20.05 18.22
C LYS A 18 -8.62 21.47 18.19
N ILE A 19 -7.42 21.69 18.74
CA ILE A 19 -6.73 22.99 18.64
C ILE A 19 -6.39 23.30 17.16
N ALA A 20 -6.08 22.29 16.34
CA ALA A 20 -5.79 22.46 14.92
C ALA A 20 -6.99 22.96 14.08
N GLN A 21 -8.23 22.76 14.55
CA GLN A 21 -9.43 23.29 13.90
C GLN A 21 -9.54 24.82 13.97
N GLN A 22 -8.73 25.46 14.82
CA GLN A 22 -8.67 26.92 14.99
C GLN A 22 -10.05 27.55 15.22
N GLU A 23 -10.88 26.93 16.05
CA GLU A 23 -12.16 27.50 16.47
C GLU A 23 -11.93 28.74 17.36
N PRO A 24 -12.56 29.89 17.05
CA PRO A 24 -12.48 31.07 17.91
C PRO A 24 -12.98 30.77 19.31
N HIS A 25 -12.28 31.26 20.34
CA HIS A 25 -12.66 31.12 21.74
C HIS A 25 -12.76 29.69 22.31
N LEU A 26 -12.11 28.69 21.70
CA LEU A 26 -12.07 27.30 22.21
C LEU A 26 -11.76 27.23 23.71
N LYS A 27 -12.70 26.73 24.53
CA LYS A 27 -12.51 26.55 25.97
C LYS A 27 -12.09 25.11 26.27
N GLN A 28 -11.32 24.93 27.34
CA GLN A 28 -10.97 23.58 27.82
C GLN A 28 -12.20 22.76 28.19
N LYS A 29 -13.29 23.41 28.62
CA LYS A 29 -14.56 22.75 28.91
C LYS A 29 -15.16 22.13 27.65
N ASP A 30 -15.15 22.83 26.53
CA ASP A 30 -15.69 22.34 25.26
C ASP A 30 -14.91 21.10 24.78
N ILE A 31 -13.57 21.13 24.92
CA ILE A 31 -12.70 19.98 24.62
C ILE A 31 -12.99 18.81 25.57
N ALA A 32 -13.21 19.08 26.87
CA ALA A 32 -13.48 18.06 27.87
C ALA A 32 -14.82 17.36 27.62
N ASP A 33 -15.85 18.15 27.31
CA ASP A 33 -17.21 17.67 27.03
C ASP A 33 -17.22 16.81 25.75
N GLU A 34 -16.51 17.23 24.69
CA GLU A 34 -16.40 16.48 23.42
C GLU A 34 -15.63 15.15 23.57
N LEU A 35 -14.54 15.16 24.35
CA LEU A 35 -13.68 13.98 24.54
C LEU A 35 -14.14 13.07 25.69
N GLY A 36 -15.16 13.46 26.46
CA GLY A 36 -15.66 12.69 27.61
C GLY A 36 -14.63 12.54 28.74
N ILE A 37 -13.80 13.57 28.96
CA ILE A 37 -12.75 13.58 29.99
C ILE A 37 -12.90 14.78 30.93
N THR A 38 -12.13 14.83 32.01
CA THR A 38 -12.18 15.97 32.94
C THR A 38 -11.46 17.19 32.37
N VAL A 39 -11.92 18.40 32.73
CA VAL A 39 -11.24 19.67 32.38
C VAL A 39 -9.79 19.69 32.91
N GLN A 40 -9.53 19.07 34.05
CA GLN A 40 -8.19 18.92 34.60
C GLN A 40 -7.30 18.07 33.68
N ALA A 41 -7.81 16.95 33.16
CA ALA A 41 -7.09 16.12 32.20
C ALA A 41 -6.78 16.89 30.91
N VAL A 42 -7.72 17.71 30.42
CA VAL A 42 -7.46 18.61 29.27
C VAL A 42 -6.33 19.59 29.60
N SER A 43 -6.38 20.22 30.76
CA SER A 43 -5.36 21.19 31.21
C SER A 43 -3.96 20.57 31.30
N GLU A 44 -3.84 19.38 31.86
CA GLU A 44 -2.57 18.64 31.98
C GLU A 44 -2.00 18.28 30.60
N ASN A 45 -2.85 17.80 29.69
CA ASN A 45 -2.43 17.49 28.32
C ASN A 45 -2.02 18.74 27.55
N ILE A 46 -2.73 19.87 27.68
CA ILE A 46 -2.33 21.14 27.05
C ILE A 46 -0.97 21.61 27.58
N LYS A 47 -0.72 21.52 28.90
CA LYS A 47 0.60 21.86 29.47
C LYS A 47 1.71 20.99 28.87
N ALA A 48 1.46 19.70 28.67
CA ALA A 48 2.39 18.81 28.01
C ALA A 48 2.61 19.21 26.54
N LEU A 49 1.54 19.48 25.78
CA LEU A 49 1.62 19.92 24.38
C LEU A 49 2.36 21.26 24.21
N VAL A 50 2.23 22.18 25.16
CA VAL A 50 3.00 23.43 25.20
C VAL A 50 4.47 23.16 25.49
N LYS A 51 4.77 22.30 26.48
CA LYS A 51 6.14 21.90 26.81
C LYS A 51 6.84 21.18 25.66
N GLU A 52 6.09 20.41 24.88
CA GLU A 52 6.55 19.68 23.69
C GLU A 52 6.62 20.56 22.43
N GLY A 53 6.21 21.83 22.51
CA GLY A 53 6.30 22.80 21.40
C GLY A 53 5.24 22.62 20.30
N TYR A 54 4.20 21.81 20.52
CA TYR A 54 3.11 21.61 19.58
C TYR A 54 2.05 22.72 19.64
N VAL A 55 1.95 23.39 20.79
CA VAL A 55 0.97 24.46 21.05
C VAL A 55 1.64 25.66 21.72
N GLU A 56 1.22 26.85 21.34
CA GLU A 56 1.54 28.12 21.99
C GLU A 56 0.29 28.68 22.68
N THR A 57 0.47 29.35 23.83
CA THR A 57 -0.61 30.10 24.47
C THR A 57 -0.75 31.46 23.79
N GLY A 58 -1.92 31.76 23.21
CA GLY A 58 -2.16 32.99 22.46
C GLY A 58 -2.68 34.16 23.31
N SER A 59 -2.58 35.37 22.77
CA SER A 59 -2.80 36.63 23.52
C SER A 59 -4.06 37.43 23.17
N SER A 60 -4.87 37.03 22.17
CA SER A 60 -6.03 37.84 21.74
C SER A 60 -7.27 37.01 21.32
N ASN A 61 -7.28 36.43 20.12
CA ASN A 61 -8.49 35.77 19.57
C ASN A 61 -8.53 34.25 19.77
N PHE A 62 -7.37 33.63 20.00
CA PHE A 62 -7.22 32.19 20.22
C PHE A 62 -6.43 31.95 21.50
N ARG A 63 -7.05 31.27 22.47
CA ARG A 63 -6.40 30.92 23.74
C ARG A 63 -5.24 29.94 23.54
N TYR A 64 -5.36 29.07 22.54
CA TYR A 64 -4.34 28.10 22.14
C TYR A 64 -4.11 28.22 20.64
N LYS A 65 -2.84 28.30 20.24
CA LYS A 65 -2.42 28.38 18.84
C LYS A 65 -1.54 27.18 18.53
N ILE A 66 -1.91 26.39 17.53
CA ILE A 66 -1.07 25.28 17.08
C ILE A 66 0.19 25.80 16.38
N THR A 67 1.34 25.18 16.63
CA THR A 67 2.61 25.51 15.95
C THR A 67 2.72 24.75 14.63
N LYS A 68 3.70 25.09 13.78
CA LYS A 68 4.02 24.30 12.59
C LYS A 68 4.35 22.84 12.95
N TYR A 69 5.13 22.65 14.02
CA TYR A 69 5.48 21.33 14.53
C TYR A 69 4.24 20.56 15.01
N GLY A 70 3.28 21.26 15.63
CA GLY A 70 1.97 20.71 15.99
C GLY A 70 1.17 20.23 14.77
N ILE A 71 1.15 21.00 13.69
CA ILE A 71 0.47 20.63 12.44
C ILE A 71 1.10 19.35 11.84
N ASP A 72 2.43 19.29 11.76
CA ASP A 72 3.14 18.12 11.23
C ASP A 72 2.87 16.88 12.09
N LYS A 73 2.80 17.05 13.41
CA LYS A 73 2.45 15.99 14.35
C LYS A 73 1.02 15.48 14.12
N VAL A 74 0.02 16.37 14.02
CA VAL A 74 -1.37 15.98 13.74
C VAL A 74 -1.45 15.22 12.42
N LYS A 75 -0.81 15.72 11.37
CA LYS A 75 -0.80 15.07 10.05
C LYS A 75 -0.18 13.67 10.12
N THR A 76 0.97 13.55 10.75
CA THR A 76 1.68 12.26 10.90
C THR A 76 0.83 11.25 11.66
N GLU A 77 0.23 11.65 12.79
CA GLU A 77 -0.59 10.74 13.58
C GLU A 77 -1.92 10.40 12.89
N ALA A 78 -2.51 11.32 12.12
CA ALA A 78 -3.69 11.04 11.30
C ALA A 78 -3.39 10.00 10.20
N ILE A 79 -2.22 10.10 9.55
CA ILE A 79 -1.76 9.09 8.58
C ILE A 79 -1.57 7.75 9.27
N ASN A 80 -0.89 7.72 10.42
CA ASN A 80 -0.71 6.48 11.20
C ASN A 80 -2.04 5.84 11.60
N LEU A 81 -3.02 6.66 11.99
CA LEU A 81 -4.37 6.22 12.32
C LEU A 81 -5.09 5.60 11.13
N LYS A 82 -5.00 6.25 9.96
CA LYS A 82 -5.54 5.71 8.71
C LYS A 82 -4.89 4.37 8.36
N SER A 83 -3.56 4.30 8.35
CA SER A 83 -2.83 3.08 8.05
C SER A 83 -3.18 1.93 9.00
N TYR A 84 -3.40 2.21 10.29
CA TYR A 84 -3.88 1.20 11.22
C TYR A 84 -5.29 0.72 10.88
N SER A 85 -6.21 1.64 10.59
CA SER A 85 -7.57 1.30 10.20
C SER A 85 -7.56 0.44 8.93
N ASP A 86 -6.77 0.83 7.93
CA ASP A 86 -6.62 0.08 6.68
C ASP A 86 -6.05 -1.32 6.95
N MET A 87 -5.06 -1.45 7.85
CA MET A 87 -4.53 -2.74 8.28
C MET A 87 -5.60 -3.61 8.95
N VAL A 88 -6.37 -3.07 9.91
CA VAL A 88 -7.45 -3.80 10.59
C VAL A 88 -8.53 -4.21 9.61
N LEU A 89 -8.95 -3.32 8.71
CA LEU A 89 -9.94 -3.63 7.67
C LEU A 89 -9.42 -4.71 6.71
N THR A 90 -8.13 -4.68 6.37
CA THR A 90 -7.49 -5.73 5.55
C THR A 90 -7.51 -7.07 6.27
N THR A 91 -7.19 -7.11 7.57
CA THR A 91 -7.33 -8.32 8.39
C THR A 91 -8.79 -8.78 8.47
N MET A 92 -9.74 -7.85 8.61
CA MET A 92 -11.17 -8.16 8.66
C MET A 92 -11.70 -8.71 7.34
N ASN A 93 -11.17 -8.26 6.20
CA ASN A 93 -11.47 -8.85 4.90
C ASN A 93 -11.04 -10.32 4.80
N GLY A 94 -10.06 -10.75 5.60
CA GLY A 94 -9.69 -12.15 5.77
C GLY A 94 -10.83 -13.03 6.32
N TYR A 95 -11.72 -12.45 7.15
CA TYR A 95 -12.88 -13.14 7.73
C TYR A 95 -14.14 -13.05 6.86
N LYS A 96 -14.02 -12.75 5.56
CA LYS A 96 -15.15 -12.90 4.64
C LYS A 96 -15.59 -14.35 4.67
N SER A 97 -16.88 -14.57 4.93
CA SER A 97 -17.49 -15.91 4.95
C SER A 97 -17.49 -16.57 3.58
N ILE A 98 -17.25 -15.79 2.52
CA ILE A 98 -17.30 -16.21 1.12
C ILE A 98 -16.11 -15.59 0.37
N TRP A 99 -15.35 -16.42 -0.36
CA TRP A 99 -14.27 -16.00 -1.25
C TRP A 99 -14.49 -16.50 -2.67
N PRO A 100 -14.24 -15.65 -3.69
CA PRO A 100 -14.20 -16.11 -5.07
C PRO A 100 -12.82 -16.66 -5.43
N ALA A 101 -12.80 -17.74 -6.22
CA ALA A 101 -11.63 -18.26 -6.92
C ALA A 101 -12.04 -18.75 -8.31
N ILE A 102 -11.08 -19.20 -9.13
CA ILE A 102 -11.37 -19.92 -10.36
C ILE A 102 -11.27 -21.42 -10.08
N ALA A 103 -12.25 -22.20 -10.53
CA ALA A 103 -12.19 -23.65 -10.44
C ALA A 103 -11.11 -24.19 -11.40
N ALA A 104 -10.10 -24.89 -10.88
CA ALA A 104 -9.04 -25.50 -11.70
C ALA A 104 -9.49 -26.78 -12.42
N GLU A 105 -10.61 -27.35 -11.98
CA GLU A 105 -11.30 -28.52 -12.53
C GLU A 105 -12.79 -28.44 -12.18
N ASP A 106 -13.59 -29.43 -12.58
CA ASP A 106 -15.00 -29.50 -12.17
C ASP A 106 -15.09 -29.76 -10.66
N LEU A 107 -15.84 -28.93 -9.94
CA LEU A 107 -15.99 -29.02 -8.49
C LEU A 107 -17.47 -29.18 -8.10
N HIS A 108 -17.72 -29.95 -7.05
CA HIS A 108 -19.05 -30.23 -6.53
C HIS A 108 -19.28 -29.58 -5.17
N GLN A 109 -20.54 -29.24 -4.91
CA GLN A 109 -20.97 -28.67 -3.63
C GLN A 109 -20.52 -29.52 -2.44
N GLY A 110 -19.92 -28.87 -1.44
CA GLY A 110 -19.45 -29.50 -0.21
C GLY A 110 -18.08 -30.17 -0.34
N GLU A 111 -17.45 -30.15 -1.52
CA GLU A 111 -16.07 -30.63 -1.67
C GLU A 111 -15.08 -29.71 -0.97
N GLN A 112 -14.10 -30.33 -0.32
CA GLN A 112 -12.94 -29.62 0.20
C GLN A 112 -11.94 -29.42 -0.94
N VAL A 113 -11.48 -28.19 -1.09
CA VAL A 113 -10.50 -27.77 -2.10
C VAL A 113 -9.34 -27.06 -1.44
N TRP A 114 -8.21 -27.04 -2.13
CA TRP A 114 -7.02 -26.29 -1.76
C TRP A 114 -6.88 -25.05 -2.63
N LEU A 115 -6.31 -24.00 -2.06
CA LEU A 115 -6.23 -22.70 -2.69
C LEU A 115 -4.79 -22.38 -3.09
N ASN A 116 -4.57 -22.06 -4.35
CA ASN A 116 -3.25 -21.66 -4.84
C ASN A 116 -3.33 -20.37 -5.65
N MET A 117 -2.26 -19.58 -5.58
CA MET A 117 -2.10 -18.40 -6.42
C MET A 117 -1.33 -18.79 -7.68
N GLU A 118 -1.94 -18.61 -8.84
CA GLU A 118 -1.31 -18.81 -10.14
C GLU A 118 -1.53 -17.56 -10.99
N ASP A 119 -0.45 -17.01 -11.54
CA ASP A 119 -0.47 -15.78 -12.34
C ASP A 119 -1.22 -14.59 -11.69
N GLY A 120 -1.18 -14.50 -10.36
CA GLY A 120 -1.83 -13.44 -9.59
C GLY A 120 -3.35 -13.60 -9.43
N ILE A 121 -3.87 -14.78 -9.79
CA ILE A 121 -5.26 -15.21 -9.69
C ILE A 121 -5.34 -16.35 -8.69
N LEU A 122 -6.42 -16.35 -7.90
CA LEU A 122 -6.68 -17.40 -6.93
C LEU A 122 -7.44 -18.54 -7.59
N TYR A 123 -6.92 -19.75 -7.50
CA TYR A 123 -7.54 -20.97 -7.98
C TYR A 123 -7.94 -21.87 -6.83
N ALA A 124 -8.95 -22.71 -7.08
CA ALA A 124 -9.39 -23.79 -6.21
C ALA A 124 -9.20 -25.12 -6.93
N ASP A 125 -8.51 -26.05 -6.28
CA ASP A 125 -8.02 -27.29 -6.86
C ASP A 125 -8.27 -28.46 -5.87
N LEU A 126 -8.46 -29.69 -6.37
CA LEU A 126 -8.62 -30.87 -5.50
C LEU A 126 -7.28 -31.43 -5.01
N GLU A 127 -6.16 -30.99 -5.57
CA GLU A 127 -4.82 -31.38 -5.15
C GLU A 127 -4.30 -30.47 -4.02
N ASP A 128 -3.71 -31.09 -2.99
CA ASP A 128 -3.08 -30.41 -1.86
C ASP A 128 -1.78 -29.69 -2.26
N LYS A 129 -1.94 -28.50 -2.84
CA LYS A 129 -0.85 -27.65 -3.34
C LYS A 129 -0.40 -26.57 -2.35
N SER A 130 -1.16 -26.32 -1.28
CA SER A 130 -0.86 -25.28 -0.29
C SER A 130 -1.51 -25.59 1.06
N ASN A 131 -1.15 -24.83 2.11
CA ASN A 131 -1.79 -24.98 3.40
C ASN A 131 -3.19 -24.35 3.48
N ALA A 132 -3.62 -23.59 2.46
CA ALA A 132 -4.93 -22.95 2.41
C ALA A 132 -5.98 -23.87 1.80
N TYR A 133 -7.13 -23.95 2.45
CA TYR A 133 -8.24 -24.78 2.03
C TYR A 133 -9.57 -24.07 2.22
N ALA A 134 -10.59 -24.57 1.52
CA ALA A 134 -11.97 -24.10 1.62
C ALA A 134 -12.95 -25.21 1.24
N GLU A 135 -14.24 -24.92 1.35
CA GLU A 135 -15.34 -25.79 0.92
C GLU A 135 -16.13 -25.11 -0.21
N VAL A 136 -16.49 -25.88 -1.23
CA VAL A 136 -17.24 -25.42 -2.40
C VAL A 136 -18.71 -25.19 -2.05
N PHE A 137 -19.24 -24.00 -2.30
CA PHE A 137 -20.62 -23.65 -1.97
C PHE A 137 -21.67 -24.25 -2.94
N SER A 138 -21.31 -24.40 -4.22
CA SER A 138 -22.19 -24.90 -5.29
C SER A 138 -21.37 -25.53 -6.41
N ASP A 139 -21.96 -26.49 -7.12
CA ASP A 139 -21.35 -27.12 -8.31
C ASP A 139 -20.90 -26.06 -9.33
N VAL A 140 -19.74 -26.28 -9.93
CA VAL A 140 -19.10 -25.35 -10.87
C VAL A 140 -18.21 -26.13 -11.85
N CYS A 141 -18.16 -25.68 -13.10
CA CYS A 141 -17.29 -26.30 -14.11
C CYS A 141 -15.87 -25.68 -14.07
N GLU A 142 -14.89 -26.41 -14.59
CA GLU A 142 -13.53 -25.91 -14.78
C GLU A 142 -13.52 -24.53 -15.47
N GLY A 143 -12.73 -23.60 -14.91
CA GLY A 143 -12.52 -22.25 -15.44
C GLY A 143 -13.59 -21.21 -15.05
N GLU A 144 -14.67 -21.60 -14.38
CA GLU A 144 -15.69 -20.68 -13.88
C GLU A 144 -15.35 -20.12 -12.48
N ASP A 145 -16.02 -19.04 -12.07
CA ASP A 145 -15.85 -18.49 -10.72
C ASP A 145 -16.57 -19.36 -9.67
N VAL A 146 -15.79 -19.86 -8.71
CA VAL A 146 -16.29 -20.68 -7.60
C VAL A 146 -16.46 -19.86 -6.34
N THR A 147 -17.59 -20.10 -5.66
CA THR A 147 -17.87 -19.53 -4.35
C THR A 147 -17.35 -20.47 -3.27
N LEU A 148 -16.41 -20.00 -2.46
CA LEU A 148 -15.74 -20.78 -1.41
C LEU A 148 -16.15 -20.32 -0.02
N ILE A 149 -16.46 -21.26 0.87
CA ILE A 149 -16.82 -21.05 2.27
C ILE A 149 -15.87 -21.82 3.20
N ASN A 150 -16.03 -21.66 4.51
CA ASN A 150 -15.26 -22.41 5.53
C ASN A 150 -13.74 -22.37 5.31
N LEU A 151 -13.23 -21.20 4.94
CA LEU A 151 -11.81 -21.01 4.65
C LEU A 151 -10.93 -21.26 5.88
N GLY A 152 -9.78 -21.88 5.64
CA GLY A 152 -8.75 -22.08 6.64
C GLY A 152 -7.35 -22.13 6.03
N GLY A 153 -6.34 -22.04 6.88
CA GLY A 153 -4.94 -22.06 6.47
C GLY A 153 -4.42 -20.73 5.91
N GLU A 154 -3.21 -20.77 5.35
CA GLU A 154 -2.51 -19.60 4.79
C GLU A 154 -2.10 -19.91 3.34
N ILE A 155 -2.28 -18.92 2.46
CA ILE A 155 -1.83 -19.00 1.08
C ILE A 155 -0.35 -18.59 1.05
N ASP A 156 0.51 -19.52 0.68
CA ASP A 156 1.96 -19.28 0.57
C ASP A 156 2.27 -18.44 -0.69
N ILE A 157 2.19 -17.11 -0.54
CA ILE A 157 2.63 -16.18 -1.56
C ILE A 157 4.11 -15.88 -1.34
N VAL A 158 4.96 -16.43 -2.20
CA VAL A 158 6.39 -16.08 -2.21
C VAL A 158 6.54 -14.68 -2.80
N PRO A 159 6.95 -13.65 -2.03
CA PRO A 159 7.14 -12.33 -2.57
C PRO A 159 8.25 -12.36 -3.62
N LYS A 160 7.93 -11.93 -4.85
CA LYS A 160 8.93 -11.77 -5.91
C LYS A 160 9.42 -10.33 -5.98
N ASP A 161 10.64 -10.15 -6.48
CA ASP A 161 11.29 -8.86 -6.58
C ASP A 161 10.72 -8.01 -7.74
N VAL A 162 10.81 -6.70 -7.58
CA VAL A 162 10.50 -5.73 -8.65
C VAL A 162 11.79 -5.13 -9.19
N VAL A 163 11.98 -5.21 -10.50
CA VAL A 163 13.13 -4.62 -11.19
C VAL A 163 12.70 -3.35 -11.90
N ILE A 164 13.31 -2.21 -11.56
CA ILE A 164 13.00 -0.93 -12.19
C ILE A 164 14.14 -0.50 -13.10
N VAL A 165 13.92 -0.55 -14.40
CA VAL A 165 14.86 -0.07 -15.41
C VAL A 165 14.69 1.44 -15.56
N LYS A 166 15.69 2.19 -15.12
CA LYS A 166 15.68 3.65 -15.11
C LYS A 166 16.19 4.19 -16.44
N ILE A 167 15.28 4.76 -17.21
CA ILE A 167 15.55 5.35 -18.52
C ILE A 167 15.93 6.82 -18.36
N PRO A 168 16.99 7.32 -19.03
CA PRO A 168 17.34 8.74 -19.00
C PRO A 168 16.18 9.62 -19.49
N PRO A 169 16.02 10.84 -18.94
CA PRO A 169 15.10 11.84 -19.50
C PRO A 169 15.44 12.18 -20.96
N ILE A 170 14.46 12.69 -21.72
CA ILE A 170 14.69 13.07 -23.13
C ILE A 170 15.79 14.13 -23.30
N ALA A 171 15.94 15.04 -22.33
CA ALA A 171 16.99 16.05 -22.31
C ALA A 171 18.40 15.46 -22.17
N GLU A 172 18.51 14.23 -21.68
CA GLU A 172 19.75 13.48 -21.53
C GLU A 172 19.92 12.39 -22.61
N GLY A 173 19.13 12.46 -23.68
CA GLY A 173 19.17 11.52 -24.81
C GLY A 173 18.08 10.46 -24.81
N GLY A 174 17.26 10.37 -23.74
CA GLY A 174 16.12 9.45 -23.68
C GLY A 174 16.53 8.00 -23.90
N SER A 175 15.73 7.28 -24.70
CA SER A 175 16.01 5.89 -25.09
C SER A 175 17.29 5.71 -25.89
N ARG A 176 17.77 6.74 -26.61
CA ARG A 176 19.00 6.62 -27.42
C ARG A 176 20.27 6.61 -26.57
N ALA A 177 20.19 7.15 -25.36
CA ALA A 177 21.28 7.14 -24.38
C ALA A 177 21.31 5.84 -23.55
N CYS A 178 20.37 4.92 -23.79
CA CYS A 178 20.34 3.63 -23.10
C CYS A 178 21.35 2.64 -23.68
N ASP A 179 21.90 1.83 -22.80
CA ASP A 179 22.61 0.58 -23.09
C ASP A 179 21.56 -0.50 -23.37
N MET A 180 21.39 -0.82 -24.66
CA MET A 180 20.38 -1.77 -25.10
C MET A 180 20.77 -3.20 -24.77
N ASP A 181 22.06 -3.53 -24.80
CA ASP A 181 22.56 -4.88 -24.49
C ASP A 181 22.25 -5.19 -23.02
N LYS A 182 22.53 -4.25 -22.11
CA LYS A 182 22.17 -4.37 -20.68
C LYS A 182 20.66 -4.52 -20.48
N ILE A 183 19.85 -3.78 -21.24
CA ILE A 183 18.37 -3.88 -21.14
C ILE A 183 17.88 -5.26 -21.58
N GLU A 184 18.42 -5.79 -22.67
CA GLU A 184 18.09 -7.12 -23.19
C GLU A 184 18.50 -8.23 -22.20
N GLU A 185 19.68 -8.11 -21.59
CA GLU A 185 20.13 -9.02 -20.52
C GLU A 185 19.21 -9.01 -19.30
N ILE A 186 18.76 -7.82 -18.86
CA ILE A 186 17.79 -7.71 -17.77
C ILE A 186 16.49 -8.40 -18.18
N TYR A 187 15.93 -8.04 -19.34
CA TYR A 187 14.67 -8.56 -19.82
C TYR A 187 14.68 -10.10 -19.97
N ALA A 188 15.81 -10.69 -20.35
CA ALA A 188 15.98 -12.13 -20.47
C ALA A 188 15.87 -12.91 -19.14
N GLN A 189 15.80 -12.24 -17.99
CA GLN A 189 15.66 -12.89 -16.68
C GLN A 189 14.24 -13.43 -16.39
N GLU A 190 13.29 -13.30 -17.32
CA GLU A 190 11.88 -13.69 -17.20
C GLU A 190 11.11 -12.89 -16.11
N PHE A 191 10.06 -12.21 -16.54
CA PHE A 191 9.19 -11.41 -15.68
C PHE A 191 7.74 -11.76 -15.97
N ASP A 192 6.94 -11.83 -14.90
CA ASP A 192 5.53 -12.18 -14.99
C ASP A 192 4.71 -10.99 -15.54
N ARG A 193 5.10 -9.75 -15.20
CA ARG A 193 4.44 -8.53 -15.68
C ARG A 193 5.42 -7.41 -16.01
N ILE A 194 5.05 -6.59 -16.99
CA ILE A 194 5.86 -5.51 -17.53
C ILE A 194 5.07 -4.19 -17.49
N GLY A 195 5.61 -3.24 -16.73
CA GLY A 195 5.09 -1.89 -16.62
C GLY A 195 5.90 -0.87 -17.41
N VAL A 196 5.24 0.13 -17.97
CA VAL A 196 5.89 1.31 -18.58
C VAL A 196 5.43 2.59 -17.90
N LEU A 197 6.39 3.50 -17.70
CA LEU A 197 6.14 4.83 -17.16
C LEU A 197 6.98 5.90 -17.87
N GLY A 198 6.37 6.54 -18.87
CA GLY A 198 6.96 7.64 -19.65
C GLY A 198 7.25 7.27 -21.11
N THR A 199 7.37 8.29 -21.97
CA THR A 199 7.47 8.10 -23.43
C THR A 199 8.80 7.50 -23.88
N SER A 200 9.92 7.85 -23.24
CA SER A 200 11.20 7.21 -23.53
C SER A 200 11.24 5.75 -23.10
N ALA A 201 10.53 5.39 -22.02
CA ALA A 201 10.35 3.99 -21.61
C ALA A 201 9.49 3.21 -22.63
N ARG A 202 8.40 3.79 -23.12
CA ARG A 202 7.62 3.21 -24.25
C ARG A 202 8.50 2.95 -25.48
N ALA A 203 9.40 3.87 -25.81
CA ALA A 203 10.27 3.71 -26.97
C ALA A 203 11.19 2.49 -26.83
N ILE A 204 11.64 2.18 -25.60
CA ILE A 204 12.42 0.98 -25.31
C ILE A 204 11.56 -0.28 -25.51
N THR A 205 10.35 -0.35 -24.95
CA THR A 205 9.51 -1.54 -25.11
C THR A 205 9.11 -1.79 -26.55
N ASN A 206 8.88 -0.72 -27.33
CA ASN A 206 8.67 -0.84 -28.78
C ASN A 206 9.89 -1.43 -29.50
N HIS A 207 11.11 -1.04 -29.09
CA HIS A 207 12.34 -1.58 -29.67
C HIS A 207 12.53 -3.07 -29.33
N LEU A 208 12.19 -3.46 -28.10
CA LEU A 208 12.23 -4.86 -27.66
C LEU A 208 11.07 -5.70 -28.25
N ASN A 209 10.13 -5.08 -28.96
CA ASN A 209 8.89 -5.70 -29.43
C ASN A 209 8.09 -6.36 -28.29
N VAL A 210 8.05 -5.69 -27.13
CA VAL A 210 7.36 -6.11 -25.92
C VAL A 210 6.11 -5.26 -25.73
N TYR A 211 4.98 -5.90 -25.46
CA TYR A 211 3.74 -5.25 -25.07
C TYR A 211 3.68 -5.15 -23.54
N PRO A 212 3.68 -3.94 -22.96
CA PRO A 212 3.56 -3.80 -21.52
C PRO A 212 2.14 -4.18 -21.06
N ASP A 213 2.05 -4.91 -19.96
CA ASP A 213 0.78 -5.28 -19.34
C ASP A 213 0.05 -4.05 -18.78
N PHE A 214 0.80 -3.04 -18.33
CA PHE A 214 0.22 -1.80 -17.82
C PHE A 214 1.07 -0.55 -18.03
N GLU A 215 0.37 0.55 -18.28
CA GLU A 215 0.95 1.83 -18.70
C GLU A 215 0.34 3.00 -17.91
N PHE A 216 -0.82 2.76 -17.29
CA PHE A 216 -1.53 3.67 -16.42
C PHE A 216 -1.49 3.13 -15.00
N ALA A 217 -1.44 4.05 -14.03
CA ALA A 217 -1.29 3.70 -12.62
C ALA A 217 -0.12 2.72 -12.36
N THR A 218 0.96 2.81 -13.14
CA THR A 218 2.08 1.85 -13.15
C THR A 218 2.61 1.53 -11.76
N ALA A 219 2.75 2.53 -10.88
CA ALA A 219 3.20 2.32 -9.50
C ALA A 219 2.23 1.44 -8.68
N GLU A 220 0.92 1.67 -8.81
CA GLU A 220 -0.11 0.88 -8.11
C GLU A 220 -0.21 -0.53 -8.70
N ALA A 221 -0.21 -0.65 -10.04
CA ALA A 221 -0.27 -1.93 -10.73
C ALA A 221 0.96 -2.81 -10.40
N THR A 222 2.15 -2.20 -10.36
CA THR A 222 3.40 -2.88 -9.95
C THR A 222 3.29 -3.40 -8.53
N ALA A 223 2.87 -2.55 -7.58
CA ALA A 223 2.73 -2.96 -6.19
C ALA A 223 1.70 -4.09 -6.03
N SER A 224 0.54 -3.97 -6.69
CA SER A 224 -0.50 -4.99 -6.64
C SER A 224 -0.08 -6.33 -7.26
N ALA A 225 0.68 -6.31 -8.35
CA ALA A 225 1.21 -7.54 -8.97
C ALA A 225 2.24 -8.21 -8.05
N ALA A 226 3.17 -7.45 -7.47
CA ALA A 226 4.16 -7.98 -6.54
C ALA A 226 3.54 -8.52 -5.24
N GLU A 227 2.50 -7.86 -4.69
CA GLU A 227 1.73 -8.37 -3.54
C GLU A 227 1.06 -9.72 -3.82
N LYS A 228 0.82 -10.03 -5.10
CA LYS A 228 0.24 -11.29 -5.57
C LYS A 228 1.29 -12.33 -5.99
N GLY A 229 2.56 -12.10 -5.68
CA GLY A 229 3.66 -13.04 -5.97
C GLY A 229 4.18 -12.97 -7.40
N LEU A 230 3.88 -11.92 -8.16
CA LEU A 230 4.37 -11.73 -9.52
C LEU A 230 5.68 -10.93 -9.53
N ARG A 231 6.64 -11.36 -10.34
CA ARG A 231 7.89 -10.64 -10.61
C ARG A 231 7.61 -9.58 -11.65
N VAL A 232 7.96 -8.33 -11.34
CA VAL A 232 7.57 -7.19 -12.19
C VAL A 232 8.79 -6.45 -12.71
N LEU A 233 8.82 -6.21 -14.03
CA LEU A 233 9.77 -5.32 -14.67
C LEU A 233 9.11 -3.98 -14.97
N VAL A 234 9.71 -2.87 -14.55
CA VAL A 234 9.16 -1.53 -14.82
C VAL A 234 10.17 -0.67 -15.53
N PHE A 235 9.85 -0.19 -16.74
CA PHE A 235 10.63 0.82 -17.42
C PHE A 235 10.12 2.21 -17.02
N ALA A 236 10.95 3.02 -16.35
CA ALA A 236 10.54 4.33 -15.85
C ALA A 236 11.53 5.44 -16.22
N VAL A 237 11.02 6.59 -16.66
CA VAL A 237 11.86 7.73 -17.08
C VAL A 237 12.29 8.61 -15.90
N GLY A 238 13.60 8.74 -15.68
CA GLY A 238 14.20 9.73 -14.79
C GLY A 238 13.63 9.72 -13.38
N LYS A 239 13.03 10.83 -12.94
CA LYS A 239 12.43 10.96 -11.59
C LYS A 239 11.08 10.25 -11.44
N MET A 240 10.49 9.74 -12.52
CA MET A 240 9.25 8.97 -12.45
C MET A 240 9.46 7.64 -11.72
N THR A 241 10.70 7.11 -11.72
CA THR A 241 11.14 5.98 -10.90
C THR A 241 10.76 6.16 -9.44
N ASN A 242 10.86 7.38 -8.90
CA ASN A 242 10.52 7.67 -7.50
C ASN A 242 9.05 7.39 -7.17
N ARG A 243 8.14 7.53 -8.15
CA ARG A 243 6.71 7.23 -7.92
C ARG A 243 6.49 5.74 -7.69
N VAL A 244 7.27 4.91 -8.40
CA VAL A 244 7.22 3.45 -8.25
C VAL A 244 7.88 3.07 -6.93
N THR A 245 9.10 3.54 -6.66
CA THR A 245 9.84 3.18 -5.45
C THR A 245 9.10 3.61 -4.18
N SER A 246 8.58 4.83 -4.11
CA SER A 246 7.82 5.28 -2.94
C SER A 246 6.60 4.40 -2.68
N ARG A 247 5.93 3.92 -3.74
CA ARG A 247 4.79 3.03 -3.58
C ARG A 247 5.18 1.64 -3.11
N LEU A 248 6.29 1.10 -3.61
CA LEU A 248 6.84 -0.19 -3.17
C LEU A 248 7.33 -0.12 -1.71
N GLU A 249 7.99 0.97 -1.33
CA GLU A 249 8.42 1.24 0.06
C GLU A 249 7.22 1.29 1.02
N GLU A 250 6.14 1.97 0.65
CA GLU A 250 4.89 2.02 1.44
C GLU A 250 4.31 0.63 1.71
N LYS A 251 4.47 -0.30 0.77
CA LYS A 251 3.98 -1.68 0.85
C LYS A 251 5.02 -2.68 1.38
N GLY A 252 6.25 -2.24 1.66
CA GLY A 252 7.33 -3.11 2.12
C GLY A 252 7.83 -4.11 1.06
N ILE A 253 7.66 -3.80 -0.22
CA ILE A 253 8.04 -4.67 -1.34
C ILE A 253 9.52 -4.45 -1.68
N ILE A 254 10.25 -5.55 -1.88
CA ILE A 254 11.67 -5.54 -2.27
C ILE A 254 11.78 -5.17 -3.75
N TYR A 255 12.68 -4.24 -4.06
CA TYR A 255 12.95 -3.84 -5.43
C TYR A 255 14.42 -3.52 -5.67
N CYS A 256 14.84 -3.57 -6.93
CA CYS A 256 16.12 -3.06 -7.40
C CYS A 256 15.92 -2.01 -8.50
N ILE A 257 16.91 -1.13 -8.66
CA ILE A 257 16.91 -0.12 -9.72
C ILE A 257 18.13 -0.37 -10.59
N GLU A 258 17.88 -0.60 -11.87
CA GLU A 258 18.91 -0.75 -12.89
C GLU A 258 19.05 0.55 -13.67
N ASP A 259 20.16 1.27 -13.47
CA ASP A 259 20.51 2.40 -14.33
C ASP A 259 21.16 1.86 -15.61
N VAL A 260 20.55 2.20 -16.75
CA VAL A 260 20.92 1.70 -18.08
C VAL A 260 21.46 2.81 -18.98
N LYS A 261 21.87 3.95 -18.41
CA LYS A 261 22.53 4.99 -19.19
C LYS A 261 23.92 4.52 -19.64
N LYS A 262 24.24 4.66 -20.93
CA LYS A 262 25.59 4.43 -21.46
C LYS A 262 26.60 5.33 -20.74
N VAL A 263 27.69 4.73 -20.29
CA VAL A 263 28.85 5.44 -19.68
C VAL A 263 29.66 6.12 -20.77
#